data_AF-A0A7J3MNY6-F1
#
_entry.id   AF-A0A7J3MNY6-F1
#
_cell.length_a   1.000
_cell.length_b   1.000
_cell.length_c   1.000
_cell.angle_alpha   90.00
_cell.angle_beta   90.00
_cell.angle_gamma   90.00
#
_symmetry.space_group_name_H-M   'P 1'
#
loop_
_entity.id
_entity.type
_entity.pdbx_description
1 polymer ?
#
loop_
_entity_poly.entity_id
_entity_poly.type
_entity_poly.pdbx_seq_one_letter_code
_entity_poly.pdbx_strand_id
1 'polypeptide(L)'
;MDKKLIAKKAYELGFNYEKINKNCAQCTFAAVLEALGIDYDTNTFKAATGLGGGGGLTGNGSCGGFSGGAMAIGYLFGRGLEGFKELNAKPEDCFPAISLVKKLHDTFIEFYGSVLCRDIQEKIFGKSFQMIKREGDKVVITIDEFEKAGAHG
;
A
#
# COMPACT_ATOMS: atom_id res chain seq x y z
N MET A 1 -14.79 -14.06 13.26
CA MET A 1 -13.35 -14.10 13.65
C MET A 1 -13.06 -12.99 14.63
N ASP A 2 -12.15 -13.20 15.58
CA ASP A 2 -11.71 -12.15 16.51
C ASP A 2 -10.90 -11.08 15.75
N LYS A 3 -11.33 -9.81 15.85
CA LYS A 3 -10.67 -8.67 15.20
C LYS A 3 -9.22 -8.53 15.62
N LYS A 4 -8.88 -8.80 16.89
CA LYS A 4 -7.49 -8.73 17.37
C LYS A 4 -6.63 -9.81 16.72
N LEU A 5 -7.18 -11.01 16.56
CA LEU A 5 -6.48 -12.11 15.91
C LEU A 5 -6.26 -11.83 14.42
N ILE A 6 -7.26 -11.27 13.73
CA ILE A 6 -7.12 -10.84 12.32
C ILE A 6 -6.03 -9.78 12.20
N ALA A 7 -6.06 -8.74 13.03
CA ALA A 7 -5.08 -7.65 12.98
C ALA A 7 -3.66 -8.16 13.25
N LYS A 8 -3.49 -9.07 14.23
CA LYS A 8 -2.21 -9.73 14.51
C LYS A 8 -1.73 -10.55 13.31
N LYS A 9 -2.60 -11.36 12.71
CA LYS A 9 -2.28 -12.15 11.51
C LYS A 9 -1.87 -11.26 10.34
N ALA A 10 -2.59 -10.17 10.09
CA ALA A 10 -2.26 -9.20 9.04
C ALA A 10 -0.88 -8.56 9.27
N TYR A 11 -0.57 -8.20 10.53
CA TYR A 11 0.75 -7.69 10.88
C TYR A 11 1.87 -8.70 10.60
N GLU A 12 1.71 -9.95 11.06
CA GLU A 12 2.70 -11.01 10.89
C GLU A 12 2.93 -11.35 9.41
N LEU A 13 1.85 -11.48 8.62
CA LEU A 13 1.95 -11.70 7.18
C LEU A 13 2.63 -10.52 6.48
N GLY A 14 2.19 -9.29 6.75
CA GLY A 14 2.74 -8.09 6.12
C GLY A 14 4.23 -7.92 6.41
N PHE A 15 4.64 -8.13 7.66
CA PHE A 15 6.04 -8.10 8.07
C PHE A 15 6.88 -9.16 7.34
N ASN A 16 6.42 -10.41 7.33
CA ASN A 16 7.14 -11.51 6.68
C ASN A 16 7.21 -11.33 5.15
N TYR A 17 6.13 -10.89 4.52
CA TYR A 17 6.09 -10.61 3.09
C TYR A 17 7.04 -9.48 2.71
N GLU A 18 7.04 -8.38 3.45
CA GLU A 18 7.91 -7.25 3.13
C GLU A 18 9.38 -7.57 3.32
N LYS A 19 9.71 -8.38 4.34
CA LYS A 19 11.06 -8.89 4.59
C LYS A 19 11.59 -9.77 3.45
N ILE A 20 10.74 -10.57 2.83
CA ILE A 20 11.15 -11.58 1.84
C ILE A 20 10.93 -11.10 0.40
N ASN A 21 9.69 -10.72 0.08
CA ASN A 21 9.23 -10.43 -1.26
C ASN A 21 9.46 -8.97 -1.66
N LYS A 22 9.53 -8.08 -0.66
CA LYS A 22 9.58 -6.62 -0.84
C LYS A 22 8.32 -6.13 -1.57
N ASN A 23 8.24 -4.82 -1.82
CA ASN A 23 7.05 -4.13 -2.34
C ASN A 23 5.90 -4.00 -1.32
N CYS A 24 6.04 -2.98 -0.48
CA CYS A 24 5.12 -2.66 0.60
C CYS A 24 3.64 -2.59 0.22
N ALA A 25 3.29 -2.22 -1.01
CA ALA A 25 1.89 -2.15 -1.46
C ALA A 25 1.30 -3.55 -1.67
N GLN A 26 2.03 -4.43 -2.38
CA GLN A 26 1.63 -5.81 -2.59
C GLN A 26 1.56 -6.59 -1.27
N CYS A 27 2.59 -6.44 -0.43
CA CYS A 27 2.67 -7.11 0.87
C CYS A 27 1.49 -6.73 1.76
N THR A 28 1.15 -5.44 1.83
CA THR A 28 0.02 -4.98 2.65
C THR A 28 -1.32 -5.46 2.10
N PHE A 29 -1.52 -5.38 0.78
CA PHE A 29 -2.75 -5.84 0.13
C PHE A 29 -3.01 -7.33 0.41
N ALA A 30 -2.01 -8.18 0.15
CA ALA A 30 -2.10 -9.62 0.37
C ALA A 30 -2.33 -9.95 1.85
N ALA A 31 -1.52 -9.38 2.75
CA ALA A 31 -1.61 -9.65 4.17
C ALA A 31 -2.99 -9.33 4.76
N VAL A 32 -3.62 -8.22 4.33
CA VAL A 32 -4.97 -7.84 4.79
C VAL A 32 -6.02 -8.83 4.31
N LEU A 33 -6.05 -9.16 3.02
CA LEU A 33 -7.07 -10.06 2.46
C LEU A 33 -6.91 -11.49 2.97
N GLU A 34 -5.69 -12.01 3.05
CA GLU A 34 -5.43 -13.34 3.63
C GLU A 34 -5.75 -13.42 5.12
N ALA A 35 -5.53 -12.34 5.87
CA ALA A 35 -5.92 -12.28 7.27
C ALA A 35 -7.45 -12.32 7.46
N LEU A 36 -8.19 -11.78 6.49
CA LEU A 36 -9.65 -11.84 6.42
C LEU A 36 -10.19 -13.15 5.82
N GLY A 37 -9.31 -13.99 5.27
CA GLY A 37 -9.71 -15.22 4.57
C GLY A 37 -10.40 -14.95 3.23
N ILE A 38 -10.01 -13.87 2.55
CA ILE A 38 -10.55 -13.46 1.26
C ILE A 38 -9.53 -13.80 0.17
N ASP A 39 -9.97 -14.59 -0.81
CA ASP A 39 -9.19 -14.82 -2.02
C ASP A 39 -9.16 -13.57 -2.90
N TYR A 40 -8.07 -13.40 -3.63
CA TYR A 40 -7.89 -12.29 -4.57
C TYR A 40 -7.24 -12.76 -5.86
N ASP A 41 -7.52 -12.05 -6.95
CA ASP A 41 -7.04 -12.43 -8.28
C ASP A 41 -5.64 -11.89 -8.58
N THR A 42 -4.96 -12.57 -9.50
CA THR A 42 -3.60 -12.23 -9.94
C THR A 42 -3.51 -10.84 -10.57
N ASN A 43 -4.54 -10.37 -11.27
CA ASN A 43 -4.47 -9.08 -11.96
C ASN A 43 -4.53 -7.92 -10.97
N THR A 44 -5.41 -8.00 -9.97
CA THR A 44 -5.46 -7.01 -8.88
C THR A 44 -4.16 -6.99 -8.09
N PHE A 45 -3.62 -8.17 -7.74
CA PHE A 45 -2.34 -8.25 -7.03
C PHE A 45 -1.17 -7.64 -7.82
N LYS A 46 -1.11 -7.88 -9.14
CA LYS A 46 -0.11 -7.28 -10.03
C LYS A 46 -0.27 -5.77 -10.17
N ALA A 47 -1.50 -5.25 -10.16
CA ALA A 47 -1.75 -3.82 -10.24
C ALA A 47 -1.16 -3.05 -9.04
N ALA A 48 -1.04 -3.70 -7.88
CA ALA A 48 -0.44 -3.09 -6.69
C ALA A 48 1.07 -2.86 -6.82
N THR A 49 1.78 -3.56 -7.71
CA THR A 49 3.25 -3.46 -7.86
C THR A 49 3.72 -2.02 -8.07
N GLY A 50 3.02 -1.26 -8.91
CA GLY A 50 3.38 0.11 -9.26
C GLY A 50 3.18 1.13 -8.14
N LEU A 51 2.71 0.72 -6.96
CA LEU A 51 2.47 1.59 -5.80
C LEU A 51 3.57 1.47 -4.73
N GLY A 52 4.53 0.56 -4.90
CA GLY A 52 5.63 0.31 -3.95
C GLY A 52 6.58 1.50 -3.76
N GLY A 53 7.07 1.74 -2.55
CA GLY A 53 8.03 2.83 -2.29
C GLY A 53 7.54 4.22 -2.72
N GLY A 54 6.23 4.48 -2.62
CA GLY A 54 5.64 5.72 -3.10
C GLY A 54 5.42 5.76 -4.61
N GLY A 55 5.17 4.59 -5.22
CA GLY A 55 4.85 4.45 -6.64
C GLY A 55 5.89 3.65 -7.42
N GLY A 56 6.60 4.31 -8.32
CA GLY A 56 7.79 3.72 -8.94
C GLY A 56 9.03 3.88 -8.06
N LEU A 57 8.95 3.53 -6.76
CA LEU A 57 10.03 3.77 -5.78
C LEU A 57 10.46 5.25 -5.67
N THR A 58 9.57 6.18 -6.00
CA THR A 58 9.92 7.60 -6.10
C THR A 58 10.04 8.29 -4.74
N GLY A 59 9.46 7.72 -3.69
CA GLY A 59 9.28 8.36 -2.39
C GLY A 59 8.26 9.50 -2.37
N ASN A 60 7.86 10.04 -3.52
CA ASN A 60 7.02 11.24 -3.63
C ASN A 60 5.52 10.95 -3.66
N GLY A 61 5.11 9.71 -3.84
CA GLY A 61 3.72 9.27 -3.75
C GLY A 61 3.34 8.75 -2.37
N SER A 62 2.11 8.26 -2.27
CA SER A 62 1.57 7.63 -1.07
C SER A 62 2.36 6.39 -0.67
N CYS A 63 2.65 6.24 0.61
CA CYS A 63 3.29 5.05 1.19
C CYS A 63 2.58 3.78 0.75
N GLY A 64 3.33 2.73 0.39
CA GLY A 64 2.73 1.49 -0.08
C GLY A 64 1.90 0.78 0.99
N GLY A 65 2.20 0.95 2.28
CA GLY A 65 1.33 0.47 3.35
C GLY A 65 -0.06 1.13 3.32
N PHE A 66 -0.11 2.43 3.08
CA PHE A 66 -1.38 3.14 2.92
C PHE A 66 -2.08 2.72 1.62
N SER A 67 -1.36 2.74 0.50
CA SER A 67 -1.90 2.42 -0.83
C SER A 67 -2.42 0.98 -0.89
N GLY A 68 -1.69 0.00 -0.35
CA GLY A 68 -2.10 -1.41 -0.30
C GLY A 68 -3.32 -1.63 0.59
N GLY A 69 -3.39 -0.95 1.75
CA GLY A 69 -4.58 -0.96 2.59
C GLY A 69 -5.80 -0.33 1.91
N ALA A 70 -5.60 0.78 1.20
CA ALA A 70 -6.64 1.42 0.40
C ALA A 70 -7.12 0.53 -0.75
N MET A 71 -6.20 -0.19 -1.41
CA MET A 71 -6.54 -1.20 -2.41
C MET A 71 -7.37 -2.34 -1.83
N ALA A 72 -7.02 -2.86 -0.65
CA ALA A 72 -7.79 -3.93 -0.02
C ALA A 72 -9.22 -3.47 0.35
N ILE A 73 -9.36 -2.23 0.83
CA ILE A 73 -10.67 -1.62 1.08
C ILE A 73 -11.47 -1.48 -0.23
N GLY A 74 -10.83 -0.97 -1.29
CA GLY A 74 -11.44 -0.85 -2.61
C GLY A 74 -11.84 -2.19 -3.22
N TYR A 75 -11.05 -3.25 -2.97
CA TYR A 75 -11.37 -4.61 -3.42
C TYR A 75 -12.65 -5.15 -2.79
N LEU A 76 -12.89 -4.84 -1.52
CA LEU A 76 -14.04 -5.36 -0.76
C LEU A 76 -15.30 -4.49 -0.90
N PHE A 77 -15.13 -3.17 -1.01
CA PHE A 77 -16.23 -2.20 -0.88
C PHE A 77 -16.29 -1.18 -2.01
N GLY A 78 -15.42 -1.31 -3.02
CA GLY A 78 -15.40 -0.44 -4.18
C GLY A 78 -16.56 -0.75 -5.12
N ARG A 79 -16.88 0.22 -5.97
CA ARG A 79 -17.84 -0.01 -7.06
C ARG A 79 -17.28 -1.05 -8.05
N GLY A 80 -18.16 -1.89 -8.56
CA GLY A 80 -17.84 -2.82 -9.64
C GLY A 80 -17.69 -2.12 -11.00
N LEU A 81 -17.49 -2.92 -12.05
CA LEU A 81 -17.38 -2.45 -13.43
C LEU A 81 -18.75 -2.17 -14.07
N GLU A 82 -19.82 -2.69 -13.46
CA GLU A 82 -21.19 -2.51 -13.88
C GLU A 82 -21.49 -1.02 -13.98
N GLY A 83 -21.99 -0.62 -15.14
CA GLY A 83 -22.36 0.76 -15.39
C GLY A 83 -21.22 1.78 -15.55
N PHE A 84 -20.00 1.46 -15.10
CA PHE A 84 -18.84 2.32 -15.31
C PHE A 84 -18.52 2.44 -16.81
N LYS A 85 -18.54 1.30 -17.53
CA LYS A 85 -18.33 1.28 -18.99
C LYS A 85 -19.49 1.89 -19.77
N GLU A 86 -20.69 1.81 -19.23
CA GLU A 86 -21.92 2.33 -19.84
C GLU A 86 -22.19 3.79 -19.45
N LEU A 87 -21.30 4.41 -18.68
CA LEU A 87 -21.40 5.78 -18.18
C LEU A 87 -22.69 6.08 -17.39
N ASN A 88 -23.25 5.06 -16.72
CA ASN A 88 -24.47 5.18 -15.90
C ASN A 88 -24.21 4.87 -14.41
N ALA A 89 -22.95 4.59 -14.02
CA ALA A 89 -22.55 4.42 -12.63
C ALA A 89 -22.84 5.68 -11.81
N LYS A 90 -23.33 5.50 -10.59
CA LYS A 90 -23.62 6.62 -9.70
C LYS A 90 -22.36 7.01 -8.93
N PRO A 91 -22.05 8.31 -8.77
CA PRO A 91 -20.91 8.73 -7.96
C PRO A 91 -20.91 8.13 -6.55
N GLU A 92 -22.09 7.92 -5.97
CA GLU A 92 -22.27 7.40 -4.61
C GLU A 92 -21.80 5.95 -4.45
N ASP A 93 -21.70 5.18 -5.54
CA ASP A 93 -21.34 3.76 -5.51
C ASP A 93 -19.92 3.54 -4.98
N CYS A 94 -19.03 4.55 -5.03
CA CYS A 94 -17.68 4.46 -4.46
C CYS A 94 -17.56 5.00 -3.02
N PHE A 95 -18.60 5.64 -2.48
CA PHE A 95 -18.54 6.30 -1.16
C PHE A 95 -18.25 5.35 0.01
N PRO A 96 -18.74 4.09 0.04
CA PRO A 96 -18.39 3.16 1.12
C PRO A 96 -16.88 2.92 1.23
N ALA A 97 -16.22 2.58 0.12
CA ALA A 97 -14.76 2.43 0.09
C ALA A 97 -14.04 3.73 0.46
N ILE A 98 -14.43 4.86 -0.14
CA ILE A 98 -13.80 6.17 0.14
C ILE A 98 -13.88 6.51 1.63
N SER A 99 -15.04 6.28 2.26
CA SER A 99 -15.25 6.57 3.69
C SER A 99 -14.35 5.71 4.58
N LEU A 100 -14.12 4.45 4.22
CA LEU A 100 -13.21 3.56 4.94
C LEU A 100 -11.74 3.94 4.71
N VAL A 101 -11.36 4.32 3.48
CA VAL A 101 -10.02 4.83 3.18
C VAL A 101 -9.74 6.14 3.92
N LYS A 102 -10.75 7.01 4.10
CA LYS A 102 -10.62 8.22 4.92
C LYS A 102 -10.30 7.90 6.38
N LYS A 103 -10.93 6.87 6.95
CA LYS A 103 -10.59 6.41 8.33
C LYS A 103 -9.16 5.89 8.40
N LEU A 104 -8.74 5.10 7.40
CA LEU A 104 -7.35 4.63 7.30
C LEU A 104 -6.38 5.81 7.19
N HIS A 105 -6.69 6.80 6.36
CA HIS A 105 -5.91 8.03 6.21
C HIS A 105 -5.75 8.74 7.55
N ASP A 106 -6.84 8.91 8.31
CA ASP A 106 -6.79 9.62 9.59
C ASP A 106 -5.91 8.90 10.61
N THR A 107 -5.96 7.57 10.63
CA THR A 107 -5.00 6.76 11.38
C THR A 107 -3.56 7.01 10.93
N PHE A 108 -3.28 7.05 9.62
CA PHE A 108 -1.94 7.40 9.12
C PHE A 108 -1.51 8.81 9.53
N ILE A 109 -2.40 9.79 9.51
CA ILE A 109 -2.08 11.16 9.98
C ILE A 109 -1.83 11.18 11.49
N GLU A 110 -2.62 10.46 12.28
CA GLU A 110 -2.41 10.38 13.74
C GLU A 110 -1.05 9.75 14.08
N PHE A 111 -0.73 8.61 13.47
CA PHE A 111 0.49 7.86 13.77
C PHE A 111 1.73 8.46 13.10
N TYR A 112 1.64 8.88 11.84
CA TYR A 112 2.78 9.33 11.05
C TYR A 112 2.80 10.81 10.75
N GLY A 113 1.67 11.51 10.78
CA GLY A 113 1.56 12.90 10.36
C GLY A 113 1.46 13.08 8.85
N SER A 114 1.55 12.00 8.06
CA SER A 114 1.50 12.05 6.60
C SER A 114 1.14 10.66 6.03
N VAL A 115 0.65 10.64 4.80
CA VAL A 115 0.53 9.43 3.96
C VAL A 115 1.63 9.33 2.92
N LEU A 116 2.48 10.35 2.76
CA LEU A 116 3.55 10.37 1.76
C LEU A 116 4.71 9.48 2.20
N CYS A 117 5.25 8.70 1.25
CA CYS A 117 6.28 7.71 1.55
C CYS A 117 7.54 8.36 2.14
N ARG A 118 8.03 9.46 1.57
CA ARG A 118 9.22 10.17 2.05
C ARG A 118 9.03 10.72 3.46
N ASP A 119 7.87 11.27 3.79
CA ASP A 119 7.60 11.87 5.11
C ASP A 119 7.57 10.77 6.18
N ILE A 120 6.97 9.62 5.85
CA ILE A 120 6.99 8.44 6.71
C ILE A 120 8.42 7.89 6.89
N GLN A 121 9.22 7.86 5.82
CA GLN A 121 10.64 7.48 5.92
C GLN A 121 11.40 8.45 6.83
N GLU A 122 11.21 9.75 6.68
CA GLU A 122 11.83 10.77 7.55
C GLU A 122 11.46 10.58 9.01
N LYS A 123 10.18 10.29 9.29
CA LYS A 123 9.72 10.04 10.65
C LYS A 123 10.32 8.77 11.26
N ILE A 124 10.46 7.69 10.49
CA ILE A 124 10.91 6.39 11.00
C ILE A 124 12.45 6.31 11.06
N PHE A 125 13.13 6.78 10.01
CA PHE A 125 14.57 6.58 9.79
C PHE A 125 15.38 7.87 9.95
N GLY A 126 14.74 9.01 10.19
CA GLY A 126 15.40 10.32 10.30
C GLY A 126 15.78 10.96 8.97
N LYS A 127 15.55 10.28 7.83
CA LYS A 127 15.71 10.83 6.47
C LYS A 127 14.83 10.08 5.47
N SER A 128 14.59 10.71 4.32
CA SER A 128 14.03 10.07 3.13
C SER A 128 15.15 9.53 2.23
N PHE A 129 14.81 8.59 1.35
CA PHE A 129 15.79 7.87 0.53
C PHE A 129 15.48 7.98 -0.96
N GLN A 130 16.52 8.22 -1.77
CA GLN A 130 16.45 8.09 -3.22
C GLN A 130 16.58 6.61 -3.57
N MET A 131 15.46 5.92 -3.77
CA MET A 131 15.43 4.46 -4.03
C MET A 131 15.52 4.10 -5.51
N ILE A 132 15.49 5.10 -6.41
CA ILE A 132 15.53 4.91 -7.85
C ILE A 132 16.14 6.14 -8.52
N LYS A 133 16.94 5.99 -9.57
CA LYS A 133 17.50 7.11 -10.32
C LYS A 133 17.46 6.86 -11.82
N ARG A 134 17.50 7.93 -12.60
CA ARG A 134 17.65 7.87 -14.05
C ARG A 134 19.12 8.07 -14.41
N GLU A 135 19.66 7.16 -15.23
CA GLU A 135 21.00 7.24 -15.78
C GLU A 135 20.90 7.16 -17.31
N GLY A 136 20.93 8.32 -17.96
CA GLY A 136 20.61 8.43 -19.39
C GLY A 136 19.17 7.96 -19.66
N ASP A 137 19.02 6.94 -20.48
CA ASP A 137 17.71 6.33 -20.81
C ASP A 137 17.33 5.15 -19.91
N LYS A 138 18.17 4.80 -18.94
CA LYS A 138 17.93 3.69 -18.01
C LYS A 138 17.42 4.18 -16.67
N VAL A 139 16.66 3.32 -16.01
CA VAL A 139 16.23 3.50 -14.62
C VAL A 139 16.97 2.47 -13.78
N VAL A 140 17.59 2.91 -12.69
CA VAL A 140 18.42 2.09 -11.80
C VAL A 140 17.84 2.16 -10.40
N ILE A 141 17.57 1.01 -9.80
CA ILE A 141 17.10 0.88 -8.42
C ILE A 141 18.30 1.05 -7.48
N THR A 142 18.12 1.84 -6.42
CA THR A 142 19.18 2.29 -5.48
C THR A 142 18.71 2.14 -4.03
N ILE A 143 18.36 0.92 -3.62
CA ILE A 143 17.72 0.67 -2.32
C ILE A 143 18.71 0.36 -1.18
N ASP A 144 20.01 0.22 -1.47
CA ASP A 144 21.01 -0.23 -0.48
C ASP A 144 21.05 0.63 0.79
N GLU A 145 20.94 1.96 0.65
CA GLU A 145 20.91 2.84 1.82
C GLU A 145 19.65 2.67 2.66
N PHE A 146 18.52 2.42 2.01
CA PHE A 146 17.24 2.19 2.66
C PHE A 146 17.29 0.87 3.46
N GLU A 147 17.83 -0.19 2.86
CA GLU A 147 18.04 -1.48 3.56
C GLU A 147 19.04 -1.36 4.71
N LYS A 148 20.16 -0.65 4.52
CA LYS A 148 21.14 -0.40 5.60
C LYS A 148 20.56 0.37 6.79
N ALA A 149 19.54 1.19 6.55
CA ALA A 149 18.81 1.89 7.61
C ALA A 149 17.82 0.99 8.38
N GLY A 150 17.74 -0.30 8.03
CA GLY A 150 16.86 -1.28 8.69
C GLY A 150 15.52 -1.46 7.99
N ALA A 151 15.32 -0.94 6.78
CA ALA A 151 14.13 -1.25 6.01
C ALA A 151 14.07 -2.75 5.68
N HIS A 152 12.86 -3.32 5.73
CA HIS A 152 12.59 -4.75 5.52
C HIS A 152 13.22 -5.70 6.60
N GLY A 153 13.77 -5.14 7.70
CA GLY A 153 14.46 -5.87 8.77
C GLY A 153 13.56 -6.52 9.81
#